data_AF-A0A367CH56-F1
#
_entry.id   AF-A0A367CH56-F1
#
_cell.length_a   1.000
_cell.length_b   1.000
_cell.length_c   1.000
_cell.angle_alpha   90.00
_cell.angle_beta   90.00
_cell.angle_gamma   90.00
#
_symmetry.space_group_name_H-M   'P 1'
#
loop_
_entity.id
_entity.type
_entity.pdbx_description
1 polymer ?
#
loop_
_entity_poly.entity_id
_entity_poly.type
_entity_poly.pdbx_seq_one_letter_code
_entity_poly.pdbx_strand_id
1 'polypeptide(L)'
;MVKNKSGSIIAIVALFLNLLVSIPVVAETYLPQDPGTIHEDLTGNYGALGIASQFHVFSKGKTTINAHTNGNIATKELDANNNFGTDIISGDLQLEINYVQMTDSLIGSSLTSGNDNRVNKFVVGETVTTGAENDKAVINGS
;
A
#
# COMPACT_ATOMS: atom_id res chain seq x y z
N MET A 1 -55.10 25.39 30.15
CA MET A 1 -54.44 24.49 29.17
C MET A 1 -52.95 24.85 29.10
N VAL A 2 -52.14 24.34 30.03
CA VAL A 2 -50.68 24.60 30.06
C VAL A 2 -50.02 23.47 29.28
N LYS A 3 -49.59 23.73 28.05
CA LYS A 3 -48.82 22.78 27.23
C LYS A 3 -47.48 22.48 27.92
N ASN A 4 -47.17 21.20 28.10
CA ASN A 4 -45.91 20.66 28.64
C ASN A 4 -44.69 21.23 27.90
N LYS A 5 -44.16 22.37 28.35
CA LYS A 5 -42.91 22.96 27.84
C LYS A 5 -41.67 22.20 28.31
N SER A 6 -41.75 21.52 29.45
CA SER A 6 -40.62 20.86 30.11
C SER A 6 -40.04 19.69 29.31
N GLY A 7 -40.89 18.88 28.65
CA GLY A 7 -40.43 17.74 27.84
C GLY A 7 -39.67 18.16 26.58
N SER A 8 -40.05 19.30 25.99
CA SER A 8 -39.38 19.83 24.79
C SER A 8 -38.01 20.44 25.13
N ILE A 9 -37.85 21.03 26.31
CA ILE A 9 -36.57 21.59 26.77
C ILE A 9 -35.58 20.45 27.06
N ILE A 10 -36.02 19.37 27.71
CA ILE A 10 -35.16 18.21 27.99
C ILE A 10 -34.64 17.57 26.69
N ALA A 11 -35.49 17.45 25.67
CA ALA A 11 -35.10 16.93 24.36
C ALA A 11 -34.05 17.82 23.65
N ILE A 12 -34.20 19.14 23.74
CA ILE A 12 -33.25 20.09 23.17
C ILE A 12 -31.91 20.03 23.93
N VAL A 13 -31.93 19.97 25.26
CA VAL A 13 -30.73 19.86 26.08
C VAL A 13 -29.97 18.57 25.81
N ALA A 14 -30.67 17.44 25.64
CA ALA A 14 -30.05 16.18 25.26
C ALA A 14 -29.40 16.22 23.86
N LEU A 15 -30.03 16.93 22.91
CA LEU A 15 -29.49 17.12 21.56
C LEU A 15 -28.23 18.01 21.58
N PHE A 16 -28.21 19.06 22.41
CA PHE A 16 -27.02 19.91 22.61
C PHE A 16 -25.90 19.18 23.34
N LEU A 17 -26.21 18.27 24.27
CA LEU A 17 -25.20 17.49 24.98
C LEU A 17 -24.42 16.56 24.03
N ASN A 18 -25.08 16.00 23.01
CA ASN A 18 -24.43 15.18 21.98
C ASN A 18 -23.47 15.96 21.07
N LEU A 19 -23.61 17.29 20.96
CA LEU A 19 -22.69 18.15 20.19
C LEU A 19 -21.40 18.47 20.95
N LEU A 20 -21.35 18.24 22.26
CA LEU A 20 -20.19 18.52 23.11
C LEU A 20 -19.28 17.31 23.31
N VAL A 21 -19.71 16.13 22.83
CA VAL A 21 -18.91 14.90 22.91
C VAL A 21 -18.08 14.77 21.64
N SER A 22 -16.91 15.41 21.61
CA SER A 22 -15.91 15.11 20.58
C SER A 22 -15.34 13.72 20.86
N ILE A 23 -15.79 12.74 20.08
CA ILE A 23 -15.16 11.42 20.07
C ILE A 23 -13.84 11.60 19.30
N PRO A 24 -12.66 11.40 19.93
CA PRO A 24 -11.42 11.42 19.18
C PRO A 24 -11.46 10.26 18.19
N VAL A 25 -11.40 10.57 16.89
CA VAL A 25 -11.06 9.58 15.86
C VAL A 25 -9.59 9.28 16.05
N VAL A 26 -9.29 8.10 16.60
CA VAL A 26 -7.94 7.57 16.60
C VAL A 26 -7.69 7.03 15.20
N ALA A 27 -6.82 7.68 14.44
CA ALA A 27 -6.33 7.10 13.20
C ALA A 27 -5.57 5.81 13.55
N GLU A 28 -5.95 4.68 12.96
CA GLU A 28 -5.12 3.48 13.05
C GLU A 28 -3.77 3.80 12.41
N THR A 29 -2.70 3.68 13.20
CA THR A 29 -1.35 3.87 12.67
C THR A 29 -1.05 2.63 11.83
N TYR A 30 -0.92 2.81 10.51
CA TYR A 30 -0.43 1.75 9.64
C TYR A 30 0.96 1.32 10.12
N LEU A 31 1.08 0.06 10.51
CA LEU A 31 2.37 -0.56 10.84
C LEU A 31 2.78 -1.40 9.63
N PRO A 32 3.89 -1.05 8.96
CA PRO A 32 4.45 -1.89 7.90
C PRO A 32 4.74 -3.27 8.48
N GLN A 33 4.46 -4.30 7.69
CA GLN A 33 4.86 -5.66 8.08
C GLN A 33 6.37 -5.80 7.99
N ASP A 34 6.93 -6.71 8.79
CA ASP A 34 8.32 -7.13 8.66
C ASP A 34 8.55 -7.63 7.22
N PRO A 35 9.44 -7.00 6.44
CA PRO A 35 9.67 -7.40 5.06
C PRO A 35 10.41 -8.73 4.94
N GLY A 36 11.04 -9.25 6.00
CA GLY A 36 11.89 -10.43 5.92
C GLY A 36 13.02 -10.24 4.90
N THR A 37 13.42 -11.33 4.24
CA THR A 37 14.50 -11.30 3.24
C THR A 37 14.07 -11.85 1.89
N ILE A 38 14.72 -11.35 0.82
CA ILE A 38 14.50 -11.85 -0.54
C ILE A 38 14.81 -13.35 -0.68
N HIS A 39 15.69 -13.89 0.15
CA HIS A 39 16.05 -15.31 0.14
C HIS A 39 14.97 -16.20 0.77
N GLU A 40 14.12 -15.63 1.63
CA GLU A 40 12.93 -16.32 2.16
C GLU A 40 11.76 -16.21 1.18
N ASP A 41 11.66 -15.10 0.45
CA ASP A 41 10.63 -14.91 -0.58
C ASP A 41 10.87 -15.75 -1.84
N LEU A 42 12.13 -15.87 -2.25
CA LEU A 42 12.55 -16.52 -3.48
C LEU A 42 13.53 -17.65 -3.16
N THR A 43 12.99 -18.80 -2.80
CA THR A 43 13.74 -19.99 -2.32
C THR A 43 14.24 -20.92 -3.43
N GLY A 44 13.92 -20.62 -4.69
CA GLY A 44 14.23 -21.48 -5.83
C GLY A 44 15.71 -21.44 -6.25
N ASN A 45 16.11 -22.45 -7.02
CA ASN A 45 17.38 -22.41 -7.76
C ASN A 45 17.15 -21.74 -9.13
N TYR A 46 17.61 -20.50 -9.25
CA TYR A 46 17.40 -19.65 -10.41
C TYR A 46 18.58 -19.63 -11.40
N GLY A 47 19.50 -20.59 -11.27
CA GLY A 47 20.65 -20.73 -12.15
C GLY A 47 21.64 -19.56 -12.03
N ALA A 48 22.35 -19.28 -13.12
CA ALA A 48 23.50 -18.36 -13.12
C ALA A 48 23.12 -16.90 -12.79
N LEU A 49 21.89 -16.48 -13.10
CA LEU A 49 21.41 -15.12 -12.82
C LEU A 49 20.87 -14.99 -11.39
N GLY A 50 20.66 -16.11 -10.70
CA GLY A 50 20.14 -16.11 -9.33
C GLY A 50 18.81 -15.37 -9.23
N ILE A 51 18.56 -14.76 -8.08
CA ILE A 51 17.35 -13.97 -7.78
C ILE A 51 17.04 -12.91 -8.85
N ALA A 52 18.05 -12.35 -9.52
CA ALA A 52 17.83 -11.33 -10.54
C ALA A 52 16.98 -11.83 -11.72
N SER A 53 16.96 -13.13 -12.02
CA SER A 53 16.09 -13.68 -13.07
C SER A 53 14.60 -13.64 -12.73
N GLN A 54 14.27 -13.40 -11.46
CA GLN A 54 12.90 -13.39 -10.98
C GLN A 54 12.23 -12.02 -11.09
N PHE A 55 12.96 -11.01 -11.58
CA PHE A 55 12.47 -9.66 -11.76
C PHE A 55 12.41 -9.30 -13.24
N HIS A 56 11.29 -8.69 -13.66
CA HIS A 56 11.17 -8.13 -15.00
C HIS A 56 12.17 -6.97 -15.20
N VAL A 57 12.36 -6.15 -14.17
CA VAL A 57 13.42 -5.14 -14.13
C VAL A 57 14.28 -5.34 -12.89
N PHE A 58 15.58 -5.54 -13.10
CA PHE A 58 16.58 -5.61 -12.04
C PHE A 58 17.67 -4.55 -12.27
N SER A 59 17.84 -3.61 -11.33
CA SER A 59 18.83 -2.55 -11.41
C SER A 59 19.53 -2.31 -10.08
N LYS A 60 20.85 -2.09 -10.12
CA LYS A 60 21.62 -1.65 -8.93
C LYS A 60 21.53 -0.15 -8.67
N GLY A 61 21.00 0.61 -9.64
CA GLY A 61 20.94 2.06 -9.63
C GLY A 61 19.52 2.57 -9.72
N LYS A 62 19.31 3.61 -10.53
CA LYS A 62 17.99 4.18 -10.80
C LYS A 62 17.30 3.44 -11.94
N THR A 63 16.00 3.26 -11.79
CA THR A 63 15.08 2.81 -12.83
C THR A 63 14.02 3.89 -13.02
N THR A 64 13.86 4.37 -14.25
CA THR A 64 12.77 5.28 -14.63
C THR A 64 11.76 4.53 -15.50
N ILE A 65 10.50 4.52 -15.09
CA ILE A 65 9.39 3.88 -15.82
C ILE A 65 8.53 4.96 -16.45
N ASN A 66 8.58 5.07 -17.78
CA ASN A 66 7.78 6.03 -18.55
C ASN A 66 6.67 5.37 -19.39
N ALA A 67 6.66 4.04 -19.44
CA ALA A 67 5.65 3.23 -20.10
C ALA A 67 5.28 2.06 -19.19
N HIS A 68 4.07 1.53 -19.33
CA HIS A 68 3.62 0.42 -18.50
C HIS A 68 4.61 -0.76 -18.61
N THR A 69 5.16 -1.15 -17.47
CA THR A 69 6.00 -2.34 -17.34
C THR A 69 5.18 -3.47 -16.73
N ASN A 70 4.74 -4.41 -17.57
CA ASN A 70 3.93 -5.55 -17.15
C ASN A 70 4.81 -6.60 -16.43
N GLY A 71 5.25 -6.26 -15.23
CA GLY A 71 6.16 -7.08 -14.44
C GLY A 71 6.70 -6.37 -13.20
N ASN A 72 7.30 -7.18 -12.34
CA ASN A 72 7.86 -6.73 -11.07
C ASN A 72 9.25 -6.09 -11.20
N ILE A 73 9.61 -5.30 -10.19
CA ILE A 73 10.81 -4.48 -10.19
C ILE A 73 11.64 -4.72 -8.92
N ALA A 74 12.95 -4.88 -9.10
CA ALA A 74 13.97 -4.76 -8.07
C ALA A 74 14.94 -3.64 -8.45
N THR A 75 14.97 -2.56 -7.69
CA THR A 75 15.85 -1.41 -7.97
C THR A 75 16.34 -0.73 -6.70
N LYS A 76 17.46 0.00 -6.79
CA LYS A 76 17.86 0.90 -5.72
C LYS A 76 16.93 2.09 -5.68
N GLU A 77 16.79 2.80 -6.78
CA GLU A 77 15.94 3.99 -6.89
C GLU A 77 14.88 3.79 -7.97
N LEU A 78 13.63 4.07 -7.64
CA LEU A 78 12.50 4.00 -8.57
C LEU A 78 11.89 5.37 -8.81
N ASP A 79 11.80 5.75 -10.07
CA ASP A 79 11.08 6.92 -10.57
C ASP A 79 10.01 6.42 -11.56
N ALA A 80 8.82 6.10 -11.04
CA ALA A 80 7.75 5.46 -11.79
C ALA A 80 6.68 6.47 -12.23
N ASN A 81 6.90 7.09 -13.39
CA ASN A 81 5.95 7.98 -14.07
C ASN A 81 4.83 7.22 -14.82
N ASN A 82 4.85 5.89 -14.80
CA ASN A 82 3.84 5.01 -15.40
C ASN A 82 3.71 3.72 -14.56
N ASN A 83 2.72 2.89 -14.88
CA ASN A 83 2.38 1.71 -14.11
C ASN A 83 3.51 0.67 -14.18
N PHE A 84 3.65 -0.10 -13.11
CA PHE A 84 4.39 -1.34 -13.09
C PHE A 84 3.60 -2.41 -12.33
N GLY A 85 4.09 -3.64 -12.37
CA GLY A 85 3.38 -4.82 -11.90
C GLY A 85 2.59 -5.48 -13.03
N THR A 86 2.02 -6.65 -12.76
CA THR A 86 1.40 -7.45 -13.82
C THR A 86 -0.11 -7.26 -13.98
N ASP A 87 -0.57 -7.38 -15.22
CA ASP A 87 -1.99 -7.47 -15.60
C ASP A 87 -2.60 -8.88 -15.42
N ILE A 88 -1.82 -9.87 -14.98
CA ILE A 88 -2.33 -11.23 -14.75
C ILE A 88 -3.32 -11.19 -13.58
N ILE A 89 -4.62 -11.24 -13.87
CA ILE A 89 -5.67 -11.31 -12.84
C ILE A 89 -6.15 -12.74 -12.55
N SER A 90 -5.68 -13.73 -13.33
CA SER A 90 -5.95 -15.13 -13.06
C SER A 90 -5.23 -15.55 -11.78
N GLY A 91 -5.78 -16.53 -11.04
CA GLY A 91 -5.17 -17.08 -9.83
C GLY A 91 -3.84 -17.83 -10.06
N ASP A 92 -3.26 -17.70 -11.24
CA ASP A 92 -1.99 -18.33 -11.63
C ASP A 92 -0.79 -17.63 -10.97
N LEU A 93 -0.92 -16.33 -10.66
CA LEU A 93 0.09 -15.58 -9.92
C LEU A 93 -0.33 -15.38 -8.45
N GLN A 94 0.23 -16.21 -7.57
CA GLN A 94 -0.06 -16.18 -6.14
C GLN A 94 0.75 -15.14 -5.36
N LEU A 95 1.93 -14.76 -5.87
CA LEU A 95 2.81 -13.79 -5.25
C LEU A 95 3.38 -12.84 -6.30
N GLU A 96 3.06 -11.56 -6.17
CA GLU A 96 3.77 -10.50 -6.87
C GLU A 96 4.67 -9.77 -5.87
N ILE A 97 5.97 -9.70 -6.16
CA ILE A 97 6.95 -9.12 -5.24
C ILE A 97 7.83 -8.08 -5.91
N ASN A 98 7.97 -6.92 -5.26
CA ASN A 98 8.79 -5.80 -5.71
C ASN A 98 9.72 -5.34 -4.57
N TYR A 99 10.94 -4.92 -4.92
CA TYR A 99 11.96 -4.46 -4.00
C TYR A 99 12.53 -3.11 -4.45
N VAL A 100 12.35 -2.07 -3.64
CA VAL A 100 12.76 -0.71 -3.99
C VAL A 100 13.40 -0.02 -2.79
N GLN A 101 14.68 0.35 -2.85
CA GLN A 101 15.31 0.98 -1.67
C GLN A 101 14.82 2.42 -1.44
N MET A 102 14.57 3.18 -2.50
CA MET A 102 14.07 4.55 -2.46
C MET A 102 13.19 4.86 -3.67
N THR A 103 12.24 5.78 -3.49
CA THR A 103 11.26 6.15 -4.52
C THR A 103 11.23 7.67 -4.68
N ASP A 104 11.46 8.15 -5.90
CA ASP A 104 11.29 9.57 -6.24
C ASP A 104 9.83 9.87 -6.58
N SER A 105 9.24 9.01 -7.42
CA SER A 105 7.85 9.10 -7.85
C SER A 105 7.23 7.71 -7.95
N LEU A 106 5.96 7.63 -7.59
CA LEU A 106 5.11 6.45 -7.78
C LEU A 106 3.72 6.96 -8.16
N ILE A 107 3.20 6.53 -9.30
CA ILE A 107 1.79 6.78 -9.62
C ILE A 107 0.89 5.84 -8.81
N GLY A 108 -0.25 6.36 -8.31
CA GLY A 108 -1.15 5.67 -7.36
C GLY A 108 -1.96 4.48 -7.88
N SER A 109 -1.57 3.87 -8.99
CA SER A 109 -2.25 2.71 -9.62
C SER A 109 -1.28 1.62 -10.08
N SER A 110 -0.11 1.53 -9.45
CA SER A 110 0.84 0.45 -9.73
C SER A 110 0.42 -0.82 -8.97
N LEU A 111 0.68 -1.98 -9.57
CA LEU A 111 0.23 -3.32 -9.17
C LEU A 111 -1.28 -3.59 -9.36
N THR A 112 -1.60 -4.83 -9.72
CA THR A 112 -2.96 -5.38 -9.68
C THR A 112 -3.31 -5.73 -8.24
N SER A 113 -4.51 -5.37 -7.76
CA SER A 113 -4.95 -5.65 -6.38
C SER A 113 -4.82 -7.13 -5.99
N GLY A 114 -4.37 -7.37 -4.77
CA GLY A 114 -4.38 -8.70 -4.16
C GLY A 114 -5.80 -9.21 -3.90
N ASN A 115 -5.91 -10.51 -3.63
CA ASN A 115 -7.15 -11.19 -3.25
C ASN A 115 -6.80 -12.45 -2.44
N ASP A 116 -7.79 -13.28 -2.10
CA ASP A 116 -7.59 -14.51 -1.31
C ASP A 116 -6.53 -15.47 -1.90
N ASN A 117 -6.29 -15.40 -3.21
CA ASN A 117 -5.32 -16.22 -3.94
C ASN A 117 -4.07 -15.46 -4.38
N ARG A 118 -3.98 -14.14 -4.15
CA ARG A 118 -2.84 -13.31 -4.56
C ARG A 118 -2.40 -12.37 -3.46
N VAL A 119 -1.14 -12.51 -3.08
CA VAL A 119 -0.44 -11.58 -2.19
C VAL A 119 0.45 -10.66 -3.01
N ASN A 120 0.34 -9.35 -2.76
CA ASN A 120 1.29 -8.38 -3.26
C ASN A 120 2.23 -7.98 -2.13
N LYS A 121 3.54 -8.11 -2.38
CA LYS A 121 4.58 -7.70 -1.45
C LYS A 121 5.41 -6.58 -2.08
N PHE A 122 5.38 -5.41 -1.46
CA PHE A 122 6.15 -4.25 -1.89
C PHE A 122 7.11 -3.85 -0.78
N VAL A 123 8.38 -4.21 -0.94
CA VAL A 123 9.42 -3.95 0.06
C VAL A 123 10.11 -2.63 -0.27
N VAL A 124 10.15 -1.74 0.72
CA VAL A 124 10.82 -0.45 0.62
C VAL A 124 11.97 -0.32 1.61
N GLY A 125 12.94 0.55 1.31
CA GLY A 125 13.99 0.89 2.27
C GLY A 125 13.46 1.68 3.47
N GLU A 126 14.18 1.61 4.59
CA GLU A 126 13.78 2.21 5.88
C GLU A 126 13.49 3.71 5.84
N THR A 127 14.06 4.42 4.85
CA THR A 127 13.87 5.87 4.68
C THR A 127 12.59 6.23 3.93
N VAL A 128 11.90 5.24 3.34
CA VAL A 128 10.65 5.45 2.60
C VAL A 128 9.49 5.45 3.59
N THR A 129 8.64 6.47 3.53
CA THR A 129 7.46 6.55 4.38
C THR A 129 6.36 5.69 3.80
N THR A 130 5.73 4.87 4.63
CA THR A 130 4.63 4.00 4.24
C THR A 130 3.41 4.26 5.11
N GLY A 131 2.23 4.15 4.53
CA GLY A 131 0.95 4.34 5.23
C GLY A 131 -0.15 3.47 4.64
N ALA A 132 -1.38 3.70 5.11
CA ALA A 132 -2.57 3.17 4.46
C ALA A 132 -3.63 4.27 4.33
N GLU A 133 -4.28 4.32 3.17
CA GLU A 133 -5.40 5.21 2.88
C GLU A 133 -6.46 4.46 2.08
N ASN A 134 -7.73 4.51 2.51
CA ASN A 134 -8.86 3.84 1.84
C ASN A 134 -8.57 2.35 1.53
N ASP A 135 -8.05 1.62 2.51
CA ASP A 135 -7.65 0.21 2.41
C ASP A 135 -6.55 -0.09 1.37
N LYS A 136 -5.81 0.94 0.94
CA LYS A 136 -4.63 0.81 0.06
C LYS A 136 -3.37 1.19 0.81
N ALA A 137 -2.28 0.45 0.56
CA ALA A 137 -0.96 0.89 0.99
C ALA A 137 -0.58 2.16 0.21
N VAL A 138 -0.05 3.16 0.91
CA VAL A 138 0.49 4.39 0.32
C VAL A 138 1.98 4.50 0.60
N ILE A 139 2.73 5.06 -0.34
CA ILE A 139 4.18 5.22 -0.25
C ILE A 139 4.51 6.68 -0.51
N ASN A 140 5.17 7.33 0.45
CA ASN A 140 5.39 8.78 0.45
C ASN A 140 4.11 9.60 0.20
N GLY A 141 2.95 9.08 0.63
CA GLY A 141 1.64 9.71 0.43
C GLY A 141 1.08 9.60 -1.00
N SER A 142 1.61 8.69 -1.82
CA SER A 142 1.12 8.32 -3.17
C SER A 142 0.53 6.92 -3.22
#